data_AF-A0A7W0V2L4-F1
#
_entry.id   AF-A0A7W0V2L4-F1
#
_cell.length_a   1.000
_cell.length_b   1.000
_cell.length_c   1.000
_cell.angle_alpha   90.00
_cell.angle_beta   90.00
_cell.angle_gamma   90.00
#
_symmetry.space_group_name_H-M   'P 1'
#
loop_
_entity.id
_entity.type
_entity.pdbx_description
1 polymer ?
#
loop_
_entity_poly.entity_id
_entity_poly.type
_entity_poly.pdbx_seq_one_letter_code
_entity_poly.pdbx_strand_id
1 'polypeptide(L)'
;AEAIRIGEEARLPVQISHIKLGSQVVWGRSAEVVALIDRARRRGVDVTADCYPYTAWSSGIKVLVPSGRHDDSTHVAKGLADVGGAANVTITSFKKHPEYEFKTLATLAQNQGVTPVEMYMQIVKDGGAGVVCHAMKDEDIRTFYQTPWVMVSSDGGIGMRHPRGAGSFPRVLGRVVRERSWLKLEEAIRKMTGLPAERLGLKDRGFLRAGMKADLVIFDPARVVDRSTFAEPGLTSEHINLVFVNGVEVWRDGQTTGHKPGMILRHK
;
A
#
# COMPACT_ATOMS: atom_id res chain seq x y z
N ALA A 1 -13.56 -9.84 -9.92
CA ALA A 1 -14.36 -10.98 -10.43
C ALA A 1 -13.44 -12.07 -10.99
N GLU A 2 -12.55 -11.74 -11.92
CA GLU A 2 -11.60 -12.70 -12.51
C GLU A 2 -10.77 -13.49 -11.48
N ALA A 3 -10.08 -12.81 -10.56
CA ALA A 3 -9.28 -13.49 -9.53
C ALA A 3 -10.09 -14.47 -8.66
N ILE A 4 -11.35 -14.14 -8.36
CA ILE A 4 -12.27 -15.03 -7.64
C ILE A 4 -12.57 -16.26 -8.49
N ARG A 5 -12.91 -16.07 -9.77
CA ARG A 5 -13.19 -17.17 -10.70
C ARG A 5 -11.99 -18.13 -10.82
N ILE A 6 -10.78 -17.58 -10.94
CA ILE A 6 -9.54 -18.37 -10.96
C ILE A 6 -9.41 -19.21 -9.69
N GLY A 7 -9.58 -18.60 -8.51
CA GLY A 7 -9.53 -19.33 -7.24
C GLY A 7 -10.61 -20.40 -7.09
N GLU A 8 -11.82 -20.11 -7.57
CA GLU A 8 -12.98 -21.01 -7.51
C GLU A 8 -12.80 -22.22 -8.44
N GLU A 9 -12.40 -22.00 -9.69
CA GLU A 9 -12.17 -23.06 -10.67
C GLU A 9 -10.93 -23.90 -10.32
N ALA A 10 -9.84 -23.26 -9.89
CA ALA A 10 -8.60 -23.94 -9.53
C ALA A 10 -8.63 -24.55 -8.11
N ARG A 11 -9.62 -24.20 -7.29
CA ARG A 11 -9.71 -24.56 -5.85
C ARG A 11 -8.46 -24.14 -5.07
N LEU A 12 -7.99 -22.91 -5.34
CA LEU A 12 -6.79 -22.35 -4.71
C LEU A 12 -7.11 -21.06 -3.92
N PRO A 13 -6.38 -20.81 -2.81
CA PRO A 13 -6.46 -19.54 -2.10
C PRO A 13 -6.11 -18.34 -2.98
N VAL A 14 -6.86 -17.24 -2.86
CA VAL A 14 -6.65 -15.99 -3.61
C VAL A 14 -6.32 -14.82 -2.68
N GLN A 15 -5.14 -14.22 -2.86
CA GLN A 15 -4.75 -12.97 -2.19
C GLN A 15 -4.93 -11.80 -3.17
N ILE A 16 -5.88 -10.91 -2.90
CA ILE A 16 -5.97 -9.64 -3.61
C ILE A 16 -4.99 -8.65 -2.96
N SER A 17 -3.82 -8.51 -3.58
CA SER A 17 -2.82 -7.56 -3.12
C SER A 17 -3.36 -6.13 -3.18
N HIS A 18 -3.04 -5.33 -2.15
CA HIS A 18 -3.28 -3.89 -2.07
C HIS A 18 -4.64 -3.48 -2.68
N ILE A 19 -5.75 -3.98 -2.13
CA ILE A 19 -7.10 -3.67 -2.60
C ILE A 19 -7.35 -2.16 -2.51
N LYS A 20 -7.83 -1.57 -3.61
CA LYS A 20 -8.02 -0.12 -3.74
C LYS A 20 -9.00 0.24 -4.85
N LEU A 21 -9.52 1.46 -4.76
CA LEU A 21 -10.19 2.16 -5.85
C LEU A 21 -9.26 3.29 -6.30
N GLY A 22 -8.34 2.96 -7.22
CA GLY A 22 -7.21 3.83 -7.62
C GLY A 22 -7.52 4.87 -8.70
N SER A 23 -8.80 5.07 -9.02
CA SER A 23 -9.27 6.00 -10.05
C SER A 23 -10.58 6.64 -9.61
N GLN A 24 -10.78 7.91 -9.98
CA GLN A 24 -11.94 8.71 -9.62
C GLN A 24 -13.25 8.12 -10.16
N VAL A 25 -13.22 7.44 -11.30
CA VAL A 25 -14.42 6.82 -11.90
C VAL A 25 -15.01 5.68 -11.08
N VAL A 26 -14.28 5.15 -10.10
CA VAL A 26 -14.73 4.03 -9.26
C VAL A 26 -14.81 4.37 -7.77
N TRP A 27 -14.54 5.61 -7.38
CA TRP A 27 -14.63 6.05 -5.99
C TRP A 27 -16.03 5.85 -5.39
N GLY A 28 -16.09 5.54 -4.10
CA GLY A 28 -17.33 5.29 -3.36
C GLY A 28 -17.91 3.88 -3.54
N ARG A 29 -17.27 3.03 -4.37
CA ARG A 29 -17.74 1.67 -4.68
C ARG A 29 -17.08 0.58 -3.85
N SER A 30 -16.32 0.94 -2.82
CA SER A 30 -15.60 -0.02 -1.96
C SER A 30 -16.55 -1.05 -1.33
N ALA A 31 -17.74 -0.62 -0.90
CA ALA A 31 -18.76 -1.51 -0.36
C ALA A 31 -19.25 -2.56 -1.38
N GLU A 32 -19.36 -2.20 -2.66
CA GLU A 32 -19.72 -3.15 -3.72
C GLU A 32 -18.62 -4.21 -3.92
N VAL A 33 -17.36 -3.80 -3.85
CA VAL A 33 -16.20 -4.69 -3.95
C VAL A 33 -16.16 -5.66 -2.77
N VAL A 34 -16.37 -5.16 -1.54
CA VAL A 34 -16.46 -6.00 -0.34
C VAL A 34 -17.61 -6.99 -0.46
N ALA A 35 -18.80 -6.54 -0.86
CA ALA A 35 -19.96 -7.40 -1.06
C ALA A 35 -19.73 -8.49 -2.13
N LEU A 36 -18.99 -8.16 -3.20
CA LEU A 36 -18.59 -9.14 -4.21
C LEU A 36 -17.71 -10.25 -3.63
N ILE A 37 -16.70 -9.87 -2.83
CA ILE A 37 -15.79 -10.81 -2.19
C ILE A 37 -16.51 -11.62 -1.11
N ASP A 38 -17.37 -11.00 -0.30
CA ASP A 38 -18.17 -11.70 0.72
C ASP A 38 -19.12 -12.73 0.12
N ARG A 39 -19.72 -12.46 -1.05
CA ARG A 39 -20.52 -13.45 -1.76
C ARG A 39 -19.68 -14.65 -2.17
N ALA A 40 -18.46 -14.45 -2.66
CA ALA A 40 -17.56 -15.55 -3.01
C ALA A 40 -17.13 -16.36 -1.79
N ARG A 41 -16.77 -15.68 -0.69
CA ARG A 41 -16.42 -16.32 0.59
C ARG A 41 -17.56 -17.16 1.14
N ARG A 42 -18.81 -16.69 1.05
CA ARG A 42 -20.01 -17.46 1.45
C ARG A 42 -20.24 -18.72 0.62
N ARG A 43 -19.74 -18.77 -0.62
CA ARG A 43 -19.75 -19.99 -1.47
C ARG A 43 -18.57 -20.92 -1.19
N GLY A 44 -17.69 -20.57 -0.25
CA GLY A 44 -16.51 -21.37 0.10
C GLY A 44 -15.23 -21.01 -0.65
N VAL A 45 -15.22 -19.93 -1.45
CA VAL A 45 -13.99 -19.47 -2.11
C VAL A 45 -13.07 -18.84 -1.06
N ASP A 46 -11.86 -19.37 -0.90
CA ASP A 46 -10.83 -18.78 -0.04
C ASP A 46 -10.19 -17.57 -0.71
N VAL A 47 -10.82 -16.40 -0.56
CA VAL A 47 -10.33 -15.12 -1.07
C VAL A 47 -10.19 -14.11 0.07
N THR A 48 -9.07 -13.40 0.11
CA THR A 48 -8.81 -12.32 1.05
C THR A 48 -8.06 -11.17 0.38
N ALA A 49 -7.75 -10.11 1.12
CA ALA A 49 -6.99 -8.97 0.61
C ALA A 49 -6.11 -8.31 1.67
N ASP A 50 -5.27 -7.39 1.23
CA ASP A 50 -4.53 -6.46 2.08
C ASP A 50 -4.66 -5.02 1.57
N CYS A 51 -4.49 -4.03 2.44
CA CYS A 51 -4.57 -2.61 2.11
C CYS A 51 -3.51 -1.82 2.89
N TYR A 52 -3.07 -0.69 2.32
CA TYR A 52 -2.16 0.26 2.95
C TYR A 52 -2.88 1.59 3.30
N PRO A 53 -2.44 2.34 4.32
CA PRO A 53 -3.20 3.46 4.89
C PRO A 53 -2.94 4.81 4.20
N TYR A 54 -2.95 4.84 2.86
CA TYR A 54 -2.64 6.03 2.07
C TYR A 54 -3.60 6.21 0.90
N THR A 55 -3.94 7.46 0.61
CA THR A 55 -4.80 7.88 -0.51
C THR A 55 -4.05 8.00 -1.85
N ALA A 56 -2.80 7.53 -1.89
CA ALA A 56 -1.99 7.51 -3.10
C ALA A 56 -1.45 6.11 -3.36
N TRP A 57 -1.26 5.78 -4.62
CA TRP A 57 -0.58 4.55 -5.06
C TRP A 57 0.73 4.90 -5.77
N SER A 58 1.63 3.93 -5.87
CA SER A 58 2.91 4.08 -6.61
C SER A 58 3.07 2.96 -7.63
N SER A 59 3.53 3.30 -8.84
CA SER A 59 3.80 2.34 -9.93
C SER A 59 4.61 3.00 -11.06
N GLY A 60 4.75 2.35 -12.21
CA GLY A 60 5.24 2.97 -13.44
C GLY A 60 4.15 3.81 -14.12
N ILE A 61 4.53 4.89 -14.78
CA ILE A 61 3.61 5.88 -15.40
C ILE A 61 2.65 5.25 -16.43
N LYS A 62 3.03 4.13 -17.06
CA LYS A 62 2.21 3.43 -18.07
C LYS A 62 0.89 2.92 -17.50
N VAL A 63 0.78 2.62 -16.20
CA VAL A 63 -0.47 2.14 -15.61
C VAL A 63 -1.62 3.16 -15.69
N LEU A 64 -1.29 4.44 -15.91
CA LEU A 64 -2.29 5.50 -16.14
C LEU A 64 -3.10 5.28 -17.41
N VAL A 65 -2.60 4.51 -18.38
CA VAL A 65 -3.29 4.22 -19.65
C VAL A 65 -3.44 2.70 -19.81
N PRO A 66 -4.42 2.07 -19.12
CA PRO A 66 -4.56 0.60 -19.11
C PRO A 66 -4.78 -0.02 -20.50
N SER A 67 -5.27 0.76 -21.46
CA SER A 67 -5.44 0.31 -22.85
C SER A 67 -4.13 0.02 -23.59
N GLY A 68 -2.97 0.42 -23.05
CA GLY A 68 -1.67 0.28 -23.70
C GLY A 68 -1.39 1.24 -24.86
N ARG A 69 -2.39 2.03 -25.29
CA ARG A 69 -2.27 3.04 -26.36
C ARG A 69 -1.65 4.33 -25.82
N HIS A 70 -0.35 4.28 -25.52
CA HIS A 70 0.39 5.39 -24.90
C HIS A 70 0.74 6.53 -25.85
N ASP A 71 0.54 6.33 -27.15
CA ASP A 71 0.80 7.28 -28.24
C ASP A 71 -0.48 7.92 -28.79
N ASP A 72 -1.65 7.53 -28.28
CA ASP A 72 -2.95 8.09 -28.64
C ASP A 72 -3.38 9.14 -27.60
N SER A 73 -3.48 10.40 -28.04
CA SER A 73 -3.81 11.53 -27.18
C SER A 73 -5.16 11.39 -26.47
N THR A 74 -6.15 10.71 -27.08
CA THR A 74 -7.46 10.47 -26.47
C THR A 74 -7.36 9.49 -25.32
N HIS A 75 -6.62 8.40 -25.52
CA HIS A 75 -6.40 7.40 -24.48
C HIS A 75 -5.56 7.94 -23.31
N VAL A 76 -4.55 8.75 -23.61
CA VAL A 76 -3.74 9.43 -22.61
C VAL A 76 -4.56 10.46 -21.83
N ALA A 77 -5.33 11.31 -22.53
CA ALA A 77 -6.19 12.30 -21.90
C ALA A 77 -7.20 11.64 -20.94
N LYS A 78 -7.83 10.54 -21.37
CA LYS A 78 -8.73 9.76 -20.53
C LYS A 78 -8.02 9.22 -19.29
N GLY A 79 -6.85 8.60 -19.46
CA GLY A 79 -6.06 8.04 -18.36
C GLY A 79 -5.68 9.07 -17.31
N LEU A 80 -5.28 10.27 -17.73
CA LEU A 80 -5.01 11.39 -16.83
C LEU A 80 -6.28 11.87 -16.13
N ALA A 81 -7.40 12.01 -16.85
CA ALA A 81 -8.68 12.41 -16.26
C ALA A 81 -9.18 11.41 -15.21
N ASP A 82 -9.05 10.11 -15.49
CA ASP A 82 -9.46 9.01 -14.59
C ASP A 82 -8.74 9.06 -13.24
N VAL A 83 -7.57 9.67 -13.14
CA VAL A 83 -6.82 9.85 -11.87
C VAL A 83 -6.94 11.25 -11.27
N GLY A 84 -7.79 12.10 -11.82
CA GLY A 84 -8.00 13.47 -11.36
C GLY A 84 -7.04 14.50 -11.96
N GLY A 85 -6.40 14.17 -13.07
CA GLY A 85 -5.53 15.07 -13.81
C GLY A 85 -4.05 14.97 -13.46
N ALA A 86 -3.24 15.66 -14.25
CA ALA A 86 -1.77 15.60 -14.18
C ALA A 86 -1.16 16.20 -12.89
N ALA A 87 -1.92 17.04 -12.17
CA ALA A 87 -1.48 17.56 -10.88
C ALA A 87 -1.41 16.47 -9.80
N ASN A 88 -2.18 15.39 -9.94
CA ASN A 88 -2.17 14.26 -9.02
C ASN A 88 -1.05 13.25 -9.30
N VAL A 89 -0.28 13.43 -10.38
CA VAL A 89 0.77 12.51 -10.83
C VAL A 89 2.12 13.13 -10.55
N THR A 90 2.84 12.61 -9.55
CA THR A 90 4.19 13.05 -9.17
C THR A 90 5.22 12.05 -9.67
N ILE A 91 6.26 12.52 -10.34
CA ILE A 91 7.37 11.69 -10.79
C ILE A 91 8.25 11.30 -9.59
N THR A 92 8.51 10.00 -9.40
CA THR A 92 9.32 9.47 -8.28
C THR A 92 10.65 8.90 -8.70
N SER A 93 10.82 8.57 -9.98
CA SER A 93 12.10 8.16 -10.53
C SER A 93 12.03 8.24 -12.05
N PHE A 94 13.07 8.77 -12.68
CA PHE A 94 13.15 8.78 -14.13
C PHE A 94 14.61 8.83 -14.56
N LYS A 95 15.13 7.72 -15.10
CA LYS A 95 16.56 7.58 -15.40
C LYS A 95 17.08 8.64 -16.38
N LYS A 96 16.29 8.99 -17.40
CA LYS A 96 16.70 9.93 -18.45
C LYS A 96 16.66 11.38 -17.95
N HIS A 97 15.72 11.70 -17.06
CA HIS A 97 15.54 13.04 -16.49
C HIS A 97 15.40 12.98 -14.96
N PRO A 98 16.49 12.72 -14.22
CA PRO A 98 16.45 12.69 -12.75
C PRO A 98 15.92 13.99 -12.13
N GLU A 99 16.10 15.12 -12.82
CA GLU A 99 15.60 16.43 -12.42
C GLU A 99 14.07 16.57 -12.42
N TYR A 100 13.34 15.55 -12.92
CA TYR A 100 11.88 15.52 -12.85
C TYR A 100 11.35 14.98 -11.52
N GLU A 101 12.20 14.33 -10.72
CA GLU A 101 11.81 13.75 -9.45
C GLU A 101 11.16 14.80 -8.53
N PHE A 102 10.09 14.38 -7.84
CA PHE A 102 9.25 15.19 -6.97
C PHE A 102 8.45 16.32 -7.65
N LYS A 103 8.50 16.43 -8.98
CA LYS A 103 7.63 17.36 -9.73
C LYS A 103 6.37 16.65 -10.21
N THR A 104 5.27 17.39 -10.24
CA THR A 104 4.02 16.90 -10.83
C THR A 104 4.12 16.92 -12.36
N LEU A 105 3.39 16.02 -13.03
CA LEU A 105 3.29 16.02 -14.49
C LEU A 105 2.73 17.35 -15.00
N ALA A 106 1.80 17.98 -14.27
CA ALA A 106 1.29 19.31 -14.60
C ALA A 106 2.37 20.39 -14.56
N THR A 107 3.20 20.42 -13.51
CA THR A 107 4.31 21.37 -13.39
C THR A 107 5.35 21.15 -14.50
N LEU A 108 5.65 19.90 -14.83
CA LEU A 108 6.60 19.57 -15.91
C LEU A 108 6.08 20.02 -17.28
N ALA A 109 4.79 19.79 -17.55
CA ALA A 109 4.13 20.22 -18.78
C ALA A 109 4.16 21.75 -18.92
N GLN A 110 3.79 22.45 -17.83
CA GLN A 110 3.84 23.92 -17.77
C GLN A 110 5.25 24.45 -18.04
N ASN A 111 6.28 23.89 -17.39
CA ASN A 111 7.66 24.32 -17.55
C ASN A 111 8.20 24.12 -18.97
N GLN A 112 7.68 23.14 -19.71
CA GLN A 112 8.11 22.85 -21.08
C GLN A 112 7.21 23.49 -22.15
N GLY A 113 6.14 24.19 -21.74
CA GLY A 113 5.20 24.81 -22.68
C GLY A 113 4.42 23.79 -23.50
N VAL A 114 4.19 22.59 -22.96
CA VAL A 114 3.43 21.51 -23.61
C VAL A 114 2.20 21.15 -22.78
N THR A 115 1.26 20.44 -23.38
CA THR A 115 0.11 19.89 -22.66
C THR A 115 0.53 18.72 -21.76
N PRO A 116 -0.23 18.41 -20.69
CA PRO A 116 0.05 17.23 -19.87
C PRO A 116 0.00 15.91 -20.64
N VAL A 117 -0.79 15.84 -21.71
CA VAL A 117 -0.86 14.68 -22.61
C VAL A 117 0.46 14.51 -23.37
N GLU A 118 0.97 15.58 -23.98
CA GLU A 118 2.27 15.57 -24.66
C GLU A 118 3.42 15.25 -23.70
N MET A 119 3.40 15.85 -22.50
CA MET A 119 4.39 15.59 -21.45
C MET A 119 4.41 14.11 -21.05
N TYR A 120 3.23 13.49 -20.87
CA TYR A 120 3.11 12.05 -20.61
C TYR A 120 3.72 11.24 -21.76
N MET A 121 3.33 11.53 -23.00
CA MET A 121 3.77 10.80 -24.19
C MET A 121 5.29 10.88 -24.34
N GLN A 122 5.89 12.05 -24.07
CA GLN A 122 7.34 12.25 -24.07
C GLN A 122 8.03 11.40 -23.00
N ILE A 123 7.55 11.41 -21.75
CA ILE A 123 8.11 10.58 -20.68
C ILE A 123 8.05 9.09 -21.05
N VAL A 124 6.94 8.62 -21.62
CA VAL A 124 6.80 7.23 -22.04
C VAL A 124 7.75 6.88 -23.18
N LYS A 125 7.89 7.75 -24.19
CA LYS A 125 8.85 7.60 -25.29
C LYS A 125 10.29 7.50 -24.79
N ASP A 126 10.58 8.19 -23.69
CA ASP A 126 11.89 8.24 -23.05
C ASP A 126 12.17 7.11 -22.04
N GLY A 127 11.37 6.03 -22.11
CA GLY A 127 11.54 4.82 -21.31
C GLY A 127 10.59 4.71 -20.13
N GLY A 128 9.83 5.77 -19.82
CA GLY A 128 8.89 5.83 -18.72
C GLY A 128 9.52 6.22 -17.38
N ALA A 129 8.65 6.58 -16.45
CA ALA A 129 9.02 7.01 -15.11
C ALA A 129 8.25 6.20 -14.04
N GLY A 130 8.82 6.11 -12.85
CA GLY A 130 8.05 5.79 -11.64
C GLY A 130 7.20 7.00 -11.23
N VAL A 131 6.01 6.75 -10.72
CA VAL A 131 5.07 7.78 -10.28
C VAL A 131 4.41 7.43 -8.95
N VAL A 132 4.05 8.46 -8.20
CA VAL A 132 3.04 8.42 -7.15
C VAL A 132 1.80 9.13 -7.68
N CYS A 133 0.63 8.55 -7.46
CA CYS A 133 -0.62 9.11 -7.93
C CYS A 133 -1.66 9.22 -6.80
N HIS A 134 -2.12 10.45 -6.55
CA HIS A 134 -3.12 10.78 -5.52
C HIS A 134 -4.53 10.57 -6.06
N ALA A 135 -4.94 9.31 -6.21
CA ALA A 135 -6.19 8.94 -6.85
C ALA A 135 -7.03 7.93 -6.05
N MET A 136 -6.97 7.99 -4.72
CA MET A 136 -7.81 7.20 -3.81
C MET A 136 -8.48 8.11 -2.77
N LYS A 137 -9.54 7.61 -2.12
CA LYS A 137 -10.29 8.33 -1.08
C LYS A 137 -10.25 7.62 0.26
N ASP A 138 -10.27 8.41 1.34
CA ASP A 138 -10.24 7.91 2.71
C ASP A 138 -11.47 7.05 3.04
N GLU A 139 -12.65 7.40 2.49
CA GLU A 139 -13.90 6.67 2.73
C GLU A 139 -13.84 5.23 2.19
N ASP A 140 -13.20 5.04 1.03
CA ASP A 140 -13.02 3.72 0.44
C ASP A 140 -11.98 2.90 1.21
N ILE A 141 -10.87 3.54 1.62
CA ILE A 141 -9.84 2.91 2.46
C ILE A 141 -10.44 2.50 3.80
N ARG A 142 -11.24 3.36 4.45
CA ARG A 142 -11.96 3.05 5.69
C ARG A 142 -12.79 1.79 5.54
N THR A 143 -13.56 1.68 4.46
CA THR A 143 -14.39 0.50 4.18
C THR A 143 -13.54 -0.77 4.12
N PHE A 144 -12.39 -0.74 3.43
CA PHE A 144 -11.48 -1.88 3.41
C PHE A 144 -10.89 -2.19 4.79
N TYR A 145 -10.44 -1.19 5.56
CA TYR A 145 -9.93 -1.44 6.91
C TYR A 145 -10.99 -2.01 7.85
N GLN A 146 -12.24 -1.56 7.78
CA GLN A 146 -13.34 -2.07 8.60
C GLN A 146 -13.80 -3.48 8.19
N THR A 147 -13.36 -3.98 7.03
CA THR A 147 -13.70 -5.32 6.55
C THR A 147 -12.84 -6.39 7.25
N PRO A 148 -13.40 -7.37 7.99
CA PRO A 148 -12.64 -8.24 8.89
C PRO A 148 -11.50 -9.04 8.23
N TRP A 149 -11.69 -9.48 6.99
CA TRP A 149 -10.69 -10.29 6.26
C TRP A 149 -9.59 -9.45 5.59
N VAL A 150 -9.70 -8.13 5.53
CA VAL A 150 -8.63 -7.28 4.96
C VAL A 150 -7.49 -7.12 5.96
N MET A 151 -6.28 -7.48 5.54
CA MET A 151 -5.03 -7.30 6.28
C MET A 151 -4.42 -5.92 6.05
N VAL A 152 -3.44 -5.57 6.88
CA VAL A 152 -2.58 -4.41 6.64
C VAL A 152 -1.36 -4.84 5.83
N SER A 153 -1.02 -4.06 4.81
CA SER A 153 0.26 -4.15 4.10
C SER A 153 0.89 -2.77 3.96
N SER A 154 2.19 -2.71 3.69
CA SER A 154 2.85 -1.46 3.31
C SER A 154 2.79 -1.19 1.82
N ASP A 155 2.85 -2.25 1.00
CA ASP A 155 3.16 -2.17 -0.45
C ASP A 155 4.43 -1.32 -0.71
N GLY A 156 5.33 -1.27 0.28
CA GLY A 156 6.43 -0.32 0.35
C GLY A 156 7.69 -0.92 0.93
N GLY A 157 8.82 -0.40 0.50
CA GLY A 157 10.15 -0.70 1.00
C GLY A 157 10.91 0.56 1.40
N ILE A 158 11.94 0.38 2.21
CA ILE A 158 12.86 1.46 2.60
C ILE A 158 13.56 1.99 1.34
N GLY A 159 13.65 3.32 1.20
CA GLY A 159 14.24 3.99 0.04
C GLY A 159 13.25 4.34 -1.09
N MET A 160 12.01 3.84 -1.04
CA MET A 160 10.96 4.26 -1.96
C MET A 160 10.56 5.73 -1.74
N ARG A 161 10.12 6.41 -2.81
CA ARG A 161 9.60 7.80 -2.73
C ARG A 161 8.14 7.92 -2.32
N HIS A 162 7.60 6.87 -1.71
CA HIS A 162 6.26 6.89 -1.13
C HIS A 162 6.37 6.64 0.38
N PRO A 163 5.70 7.44 1.23
CA PRO A 163 5.81 7.32 2.69
C PRO A 163 5.39 5.97 3.29
N ARG A 164 4.68 5.14 2.51
CA ARG A 164 4.18 3.85 2.95
C ARG A 164 5.30 2.87 3.30
N GLY A 165 6.51 3.06 2.76
CA GLY A 165 7.67 2.25 3.07
C GLY A 165 8.12 2.34 4.54
N ALA A 166 8.05 3.52 5.15
CA ALA A 166 8.50 3.76 6.53
C ALA A 166 7.38 4.05 7.53
N GLY A 167 6.15 4.32 7.05
CA GLY A 167 5.06 4.80 7.89
C GLY A 167 3.85 3.88 8.02
N SER A 168 3.66 2.84 7.19
CA SER A 168 2.36 2.15 7.10
C SER A 168 1.81 1.61 8.42
N PHE A 169 2.58 0.81 9.15
CA PHE A 169 2.08 0.18 10.39
C PHE A 169 1.85 1.21 11.52
N PRO A 170 2.80 2.13 11.81
CA PRO A 170 2.57 3.22 12.76
C PRO A 170 1.41 4.15 12.37
N ARG A 171 1.19 4.38 11.08
CA ARG A 171 0.03 5.16 10.58
C ARG A 171 -1.29 4.46 10.85
N VAL A 172 -1.35 3.13 10.76
CA VAL A 172 -2.54 2.39 11.20
C VAL A 172 -2.79 2.60 12.69
N LEU A 173 -1.75 2.45 13.53
CA LEU A 173 -1.89 2.59 14.98
C LEU A 173 -2.23 4.02 15.42
N GLY A 174 -1.54 5.02 14.88
CA GLY A 174 -1.74 6.42 15.23
C GLY A 174 -2.97 7.02 14.56
N ARG A 175 -3.01 7.00 13.23
CA ARG A 175 -4.05 7.71 12.47
C ARG A 175 -5.34 6.91 12.35
N VAL A 176 -5.28 5.63 12.00
CA VAL A 176 -6.48 4.81 11.74
C VAL A 176 -7.18 4.40 13.04
N VAL A 177 -6.42 3.98 14.05
CA VAL A 177 -6.95 3.57 15.37
C VAL A 177 -7.17 4.78 16.27
N ARG A 178 -6.10 5.47 16.71
CA ARG A 178 -6.22 6.51 17.76
C ARG A 178 -6.94 7.77 17.27
N GLU A 179 -6.53 8.36 16.16
CA GLU A 179 -7.07 9.66 15.71
C GLU A 179 -8.44 9.52 15.04
N ARG A 180 -8.63 8.50 14.20
CA ARG A 180 -9.85 8.34 13.40
C ARG A 180 -10.85 7.33 13.94
N SER A 181 -10.45 6.48 14.88
CA SER A 181 -11.33 5.45 15.48
C SER A 181 -12.01 4.55 14.44
N TRP A 182 -11.34 4.24 13.32
CA TRP A 182 -11.89 3.34 12.31
C TRP A 182 -11.88 1.88 12.78
N LEU A 183 -10.90 1.54 13.62
CA LEU A 183 -10.67 0.22 14.20
C LEU A 183 -10.36 0.35 15.68
N LYS A 184 -10.69 -0.70 16.43
CA LYS A 184 -10.13 -0.91 17.77
C LYS A 184 -8.68 -1.38 17.66
N LEU A 185 -7.88 -1.14 18.70
CA LEU A 185 -6.46 -1.47 18.71
C LEU A 185 -6.23 -2.98 18.51
N GLU A 186 -6.99 -3.83 19.19
CA GLU A 186 -6.87 -5.28 19.10
C GLU A 186 -7.16 -5.82 17.69
N GLU A 187 -8.13 -5.23 16.98
CA GLU A 187 -8.43 -5.62 15.60
C GLU A 187 -7.34 -5.16 14.64
N ALA A 188 -6.79 -3.96 14.83
CA ALA A 188 -5.65 -3.50 14.06
C ALA A 188 -4.42 -4.41 14.27
N ILE A 189 -4.12 -4.80 15.52
CA ILE A 189 -3.04 -5.75 15.82
C ILE A 189 -3.30 -7.09 15.12
N ARG A 190 -4.52 -7.66 15.24
CA ARG A 190 -4.88 -8.91 14.57
C ARG A 190 -4.64 -8.85 13.06
N LYS A 191 -5.01 -7.74 12.40
CA LYS A 191 -4.82 -7.51 10.96
C LYS A 191 -3.35 -7.34 10.53
N MET A 192 -2.45 -7.08 11.48
CA MET A 192 -1.01 -6.92 11.27
C MET A 192 -0.20 -8.13 11.74
N THR A 193 -0.79 -9.06 12.51
CA THR A 193 -0.09 -10.21 13.10
C THR A 193 -0.78 -11.54 12.79
N GLY A 194 -1.83 -11.89 13.54
CA GLY A 194 -2.48 -13.19 13.50
C GLY A 194 -3.13 -13.49 12.14
N LEU A 195 -3.82 -12.52 11.54
CA LEU A 195 -4.50 -12.70 10.26
C LEU A 195 -3.51 -12.96 9.10
N PRO A 196 -2.41 -12.20 8.95
CA PRO A 196 -1.33 -12.55 8.02
C PRO A 196 -0.67 -13.91 8.31
N ALA A 197 -0.43 -14.24 9.58
CA ALA A 197 0.18 -15.52 9.95
C ALA A 197 -0.72 -16.70 9.56
N GLU A 198 -2.02 -16.62 9.84
CA GLU A 198 -3.02 -17.61 9.39
C GLU A 198 -3.05 -17.71 7.87
N ARG A 199 -3.06 -16.56 7.17
CA ARG A 199 -3.11 -16.52 5.71
C ARG A 199 -1.90 -17.19 5.06
N LEU A 200 -0.73 -17.00 5.63
CA LEU A 200 0.54 -17.57 5.15
C LEU A 200 0.85 -18.95 5.74
N GLY A 201 -0.04 -19.53 6.56
CA GLY A 201 0.18 -20.83 7.19
C GLY A 201 1.33 -20.86 8.21
N LEU A 202 1.67 -19.72 8.81
CA LEU A 202 2.75 -19.60 9.80
C LEU A 202 2.26 -20.07 11.18
N LYS A 203 2.57 -21.33 11.52
CA LYS A 203 2.07 -21.99 12.73
C LYS A 203 2.73 -21.53 14.04
N ASP A 204 3.91 -20.91 13.98
CA ASP A 204 4.72 -20.54 15.13
C ASP A 204 4.88 -19.02 15.34
N ARG A 205 4.10 -18.19 14.63
CA ARG A 205 4.19 -16.71 14.64
C ARG A 205 2.80 -16.06 14.63
N GLY A 206 2.77 -14.74 14.82
CA GLY A 206 1.56 -13.90 14.72
C GLY A 206 0.70 -13.83 15.98
N PHE A 207 0.99 -14.65 17.00
CA PHE A 207 0.28 -14.64 18.28
C PHE A 207 1.27 -14.66 19.45
N LEU A 208 0.85 -14.10 20.59
CA LEU A 208 1.62 -14.16 21.84
C LEU A 208 1.16 -15.37 22.66
N ARG A 209 1.88 -16.48 22.52
CA ARG A 209 1.62 -17.74 23.24
C ARG A 209 2.94 -18.44 23.58
N ALA A 210 2.96 -19.17 24.69
CA ALA A 210 4.11 -20.00 25.05
C ALA A 210 4.44 -20.99 23.91
N GLY A 211 5.73 -21.13 23.58
CA GLY A 211 6.22 -22.00 22.51
C GLY A 211 6.27 -21.37 21.11
N MET A 212 5.69 -20.18 20.90
CA MET A 212 5.83 -19.44 19.63
C MET A 212 7.16 -18.69 19.55
N LYS A 213 7.55 -18.29 18.33
CA LYS A 213 8.71 -17.42 18.11
C LYS A 213 8.45 -16.07 18.76
N ALA A 214 9.47 -15.56 19.46
CA ALA A 214 9.43 -14.25 20.10
C ALA A 214 9.67 -13.12 19.08
N ASP A 215 8.72 -12.98 18.15
CA ASP A 215 8.60 -11.81 17.28
C ASP A 215 7.68 -10.80 17.97
N LEU A 216 8.28 -9.79 18.59
CA LEU A 216 7.57 -8.89 19.51
C LEU A 216 7.81 -7.44 19.10
N VAL A 217 6.80 -6.59 19.31
CA VAL A 217 6.90 -5.14 19.17
C VAL A 217 6.36 -4.51 20.44
N ILE A 218 7.15 -3.62 21.05
CA ILE A 218 6.74 -2.79 22.17
C ILE A 218 6.64 -1.35 21.66
N PHE A 219 5.48 -0.74 21.85
CA PHE A 219 5.19 0.61 21.39
C PHE A 219 4.23 1.31 22.36
N ASP A 220 4.22 2.64 22.34
CA ASP A 220 3.27 3.46 23.10
C ASP A 220 2.01 3.73 22.26
N PRO A 221 0.84 3.15 22.60
CA PRO A 221 -0.38 3.34 21.82
C PRO A 221 -0.89 4.80 21.85
N ALA A 222 -0.59 5.56 22.90
CA ALA A 222 -1.00 6.95 23.00
C ALA A 222 -0.16 7.87 22.10
N ARG A 223 1.06 7.46 21.73
CA ARG A 223 2.03 8.34 21.06
C ARG A 223 2.50 7.85 19.68
N VAL A 224 2.39 6.56 19.37
CA VAL A 224 2.86 5.99 18.09
C VAL A 224 2.39 6.79 16.87
N VAL A 225 3.32 7.13 15.99
CA VAL A 225 3.07 8.04 14.86
C VAL A 225 4.03 7.77 13.71
N ASP A 226 3.52 7.81 12.48
CA ASP A 226 4.34 7.87 11.28
C ASP A 226 4.85 9.29 11.03
N ARG A 227 6.16 9.44 10.83
CA ARG A 227 6.79 10.72 10.47
C ARG A 227 7.01 10.87 8.97
N SER A 228 7.01 9.75 8.25
CA SER A 228 7.23 9.68 6.81
C SER A 228 6.14 10.44 6.03
N THR A 229 6.56 11.38 5.19
CA THR A 229 5.68 12.20 4.34
C THR A 229 5.99 12.00 2.85
N PHE A 230 5.17 12.58 1.96
CA PHE A 230 5.49 12.55 0.52
C PHE A 230 6.75 13.38 0.18
N ALA A 231 7.04 14.42 0.97
CA ALA A 231 8.25 15.22 0.82
C ALA A 231 9.48 14.51 1.40
N GLU A 232 9.31 13.82 2.53
CA GLU A 232 10.36 13.12 3.26
C GLU A 232 9.96 11.66 3.55
N PRO A 233 9.96 10.79 2.53
CA PRO A 233 9.41 9.43 2.63
C PRO A 233 10.29 8.46 3.45
N GLY A 234 11.51 8.87 3.79
CA GLY A 234 12.45 8.07 4.59
C GLY A 234 12.38 8.27 6.10
N LEU A 235 11.57 9.21 6.60
CA LEU A 235 11.56 9.51 8.04
C LEU A 235 11.05 8.32 8.86
N THR A 236 11.85 7.96 9.87
CA THR A 236 11.56 6.89 10.82
C THR A 236 10.33 7.24 11.67
N SER A 237 9.47 6.26 11.89
CA SER A 237 8.32 6.40 12.80
C SER A 237 8.76 6.48 14.26
N GLU A 238 7.98 7.17 15.10
CA GLU A 238 8.30 7.40 16.51
C GLU A 238 7.44 6.53 17.44
N HIS A 239 7.96 6.30 18.65
CA HIS A 239 7.31 5.53 19.73
C HIS A 239 7.06 4.04 19.43
N ILE A 240 7.84 3.47 18.52
CA ILE A 240 8.14 2.04 18.51
C ILE A 240 9.41 1.85 19.35
N ASN A 241 9.25 1.38 20.60
CA ASN A 241 10.31 1.32 21.59
C ASN A 241 11.28 0.16 21.35
N LEU A 242 10.75 -1.05 21.19
CA LEU A 242 11.55 -2.27 21.01
C LEU A 242 10.95 -3.16 19.94
N VAL A 243 11.81 -3.81 19.15
CA VAL A 243 11.41 -4.88 18.23
C VAL A 243 12.33 -6.08 18.43
N PHE A 244 11.72 -7.25 18.55
CA PHE A 244 12.40 -8.53 18.65
C PHE A 244 12.02 -9.38 17.44
N VAL A 245 13.00 -10.09 16.90
CA VAL A 245 12.80 -11.10 15.86
C VAL A 245 13.47 -12.38 16.34
N ASN A 246 12.70 -13.47 16.42
CA ASN A 246 13.17 -14.75 16.98
C ASN A 246 13.79 -14.61 18.39
N GLY A 247 13.29 -13.68 19.20
CA GLY A 247 13.79 -13.43 20.57
C GLY A 247 15.05 -12.56 20.66
N VAL A 248 15.60 -12.12 19.54
CA VAL A 248 16.75 -11.21 19.50
C VAL A 248 16.27 -9.80 19.20
N GLU A 249 16.73 -8.84 20.00
CA GLU A 249 16.41 -7.43 19.81
C GLU A 249 17.06 -6.88 18.53
N VAL A 250 16.24 -6.31 17.65
CA VAL A 250 16.66 -5.73 16.35
C VAL A 250 16.45 -4.22 16.27
N TRP A 251 15.67 -3.66 17.20
CA TRP A 251 15.36 -2.24 17.29
C TRP A 251 15.24 -1.80 18.73
N ARG A 252 15.80 -0.64 19.06
CA ARG A 252 15.67 0.03 20.36
C ARG A 252 15.67 1.54 20.18
N ASP A 253 14.67 2.19 20.78
CA ASP A 253 14.59 3.64 20.98
C ASP A 253 14.94 4.47 19.72
N GLY A 254 14.36 4.07 18.57
CA GLY A 254 14.50 4.78 17.31
C GLY A 254 15.68 4.32 16.42
N GLN A 255 16.43 3.30 16.83
CA GLN A 255 17.61 2.82 16.11
C GLN A 255 17.64 1.30 15.95
N THR A 256 18.29 0.84 14.88
CA THR A 256 18.58 -0.59 14.68
C THR A 256 19.73 -1.03 15.59
N THR A 257 19.66 -2.25 16.13
CA THR A 257 20.77 -2.85 16.87
C THR A 257 21.83 -3.48 15.96
N GLY A 258 21.54 -3.59 14.64
CA GLY A 258 22.38 -4.28 13.66
C GLY A 258 22.23 -5.80 13.63
N HIS A 259 21.53 -6.42 14.60
CA HIS A 259 21.26 -7.85 14.59
C HIS A 259 20.33 -8.25 13.42
N LYS A 260 20.62 -9.39 12.79
CA LYS A 260 19.84 -9.95 11.67
C LYS A 260 19.40 -11.39 11.95
N PRO A 261 18.62 -11.64 13.02
CA PRO A 261 18.19 -12.99 13.44
C PRO A 261 17.08 -13.57 12.55
N GLY A 262 16.77 -12.93 11.42
CA GLY A 262 15.72 -13.36 10.51
C GLY A 262 16.00 -14.75 9.94
N MET A 263 14.92 -15.50 9.69
CA MET A 263 14.99 -16.83 9.09
C MET A 263 14.14 -16.87 7.84
N ILE A 264 14.58 -17.66 6.85
CA ILE A 264 13.75 -17.98 5.69
C ILE A 264 12.56 -18.83 6.18
N LEU A 265 11.35 -18.32 5.97
CA LEU A 265 10.12 -19.05 6.25
C LEU A 265 9.78 -19.93 5.05
N ARG A 266 9.49 -21.20 5.31
CA ARG A 266 9.09 -22.17 4.27
C ARG A 266 7.67 -22.61 4.57
N HIS A 267 6.82 -22.63 3.55
CA HIS A 267 5.54 -23.32 3.63
C HIS A 267 5.83 -24.80 3.91
N LYS A 268 5.23 -25.32 4.98
CA LYS A 268 5.25 -26.73 5.34
C LYS A 268 3.84 -27.29 5.21
#